data_AF-A0A1I7XTD7-F1
#
_entry.id   AF-A0A1I7XTD7-F1
#
_cell.length_a   1.000
_cell.length_b   1.000
_cell.length_c   1.000
_cell.angle_alpha   90.00
_cell.angle_beta   90.00
_cell.angle_gamma   90.00
#
_symmetry.space_group_name_H-M   'P 1'
#
loop_
_entity.id
_entity.type
_entity.pdbx_description
1 polymer ?
#
loop_
_entity_poly.entity_id
_entity_poly.type
_entity_poly.pdbx_seq_one_letter_code
_entity_poly.pdbx_strand_id
1 'polypeptide(L)'
;MEGDPQLTRFLQQLQSETQRQKFTEQVVHTLTGRCWDVCFADYRPPSKMDGKTQTCVQNCVNRMIDASNFMVEHLQKMEAGKGMI
;
A
#
# COMPACT_ATOMS: atom_id res chain seq x y z
N MET A 1 -10.38 25.47 27.95
CA MET A 1 -11.35 24.40 27.65
C MET A 1 -10.57 23.10 27.61
N GLU A 2 -10.61 22.33 28.69
CA GLU A 2 -10.12 20.95 28.66
C GLU A 2 -11.12 20.15 27.81
N GLY A 3 -10.69 19.62 26.67
CA GLY A 3 -11.55 18.80 25.81
C GLY A 3 -11.93 17.51 26.53
N ASP A 4 -13.18 17.06 26.39
CA ASP A 4 -13.65 15.81 27.00
C ASP A 4 -12.70 14.65 26.62
N PRO A 5 -12.08 13.97 27.60
CA PRO A 5 -11.13 12.90 27.34
C PRO A 5 -11.75 11.74 26.54
N GLN A 6 -13.06 11.53 26.61
CA GLN A 6 -13.75 10.54 25.77
C GLN A 6 -13.80 10.96 24.31
N LEU A 7 -14.09 12.24 24.05
CA LEU A 7 -14.12 12.78 22.69
C LEU A 7 -12.74 12.69 22.02
N THR A 8 -11.68 13.04 22.74
CA THR A 8 -10.30 12.94 22.22
C THR A 8 -9.93 11.51 21.83
N ARG A 9 -10.28 10.52 22.67
CA ARG A 9 -10.06 9.09 22.38
C ARG A 9 -10.84 8.64 21.15
N PHE A 10 -12.10 9.06 21.04
CA PHE A 10 -12.94 8.75 19.90
C PHE A 10 -12.35 9.32 18.59
N LEU A 11 -11.91 10.58 18.60
CA LEU A 11 -11.27 11.21 17.44
C LEU A 11 -9.99 10.48 17.02
N GLN A 12 -9.16 10.07 17.98
CA GLN A 12 -7.95 9.30 17.69
C GLN A 12 -8.29 7.93 17.06
N GLN A 13 -9.32 7.25 17.58
CA GLN A 13 -9.76 5.98 17.03
C GLN A 13 -10.32 6.14 15.60
N LEU A 14 -11.16 7.15 15.37
CA LEU A 14 -11.66 7.47 14.03
C LEU A 14 -10.53 7.75 13.03
N GLN A 15 -9.50 8.49 13.44
CA GLN A 15 -8.33 8.74 12.59
C GLN A 15 -7.60 7.44 12.25
N SER A 16 -7.39 6.55 13.22
CA SER A 16 -6.73 5.26 12.98
C SER A 16 -7.52 4.36 12.01
N GLU A 17 -8.84 4.28 12.18
CA GLU A 17 -9.71 3.51 11.27
C GLU A 17 -9.72 4.12 9.87
N THR A 18 -9.77 5.45 9.76
CA THR A 18 -9.70 6.15 8.47
C THR A 18 -8.39 5.87 7.74
N GLN A 19 -7.27 5.88 8.46
CA GLN A 19 -5.96 5.54 7.88
C GLN A 19 -5.91 4.09 7.43
N ARG A 20 -6.43 3.16 8.23
CA ARG A 20 -6.49 1.73 7.89
C ARG A 20 -7.37 1.47 6.67
N GLN A 21 -8.51 2.14 6.57
CA GLN A 21 -9.41 2.04 5.42
C GLN A 21 -8.71 2.55 4.15
N LYS A 22 -8.08 3.73 4.20
CA LYS A 22 -7.31 4.26 3.07
C LYS A 22 -6.19 3.33 2.63
N PHE A 23 -5.43 2.79 3.57
CA PHE A 23 -4.38 1.82 3.27
C PHE A 23 -4.94 0.57 2.58
N THR A 24 -6.06 0.05 3.07
CA THR A 24 -6.71 -1.12 2.49
C THR A 24 -7.18 -0.84 1.07
N GLU A 25 -7.92 0.25 0.87
CA GLU A 25 -8.47 0.68 -0.41
C GLU A 25 -7.38 0.99 -1.45
N GLN A 26 -6.35 1.74 -1.07
CA GLN A 26 -5.37 2.27 -2.04
C GLN A 26 -4.19 1.33 -2.26
N VAL A 27 -3.70 0.68 -1.21
CA VAL A 27 -2.46 -0.11 -1.27
C VAL A 27 -2.78 -1.59 -1.42
N VAL A 28 -3.61 -2.14 -0.53
CA VAL A 28 -3.87 -3.59 -0.50
C VAL A 28 -4.58 -4.04 -1.77
N HIS A 29 -5.67 -3.38 -2.18
CA HIS A 29 -6.40 -3.78 -3.39
C HIS A 29 -5.56 -3.61 -4.67
N THR A 30 -4.82 -2.51 -4.79
CA THR A 30 -3.93 -2.25 -5.94
C THR A 30 -2.84 -3.32 -6.07
N LEU A 31 -2.13 -3.62 -4.97
CA LEU A 31 -1.08 -4.64 -4.99
C LEU A 31 -1.66 -6.03 -5.20
N THR A 32 -2.81 -6.33 -4.61
CA THR A 32 -3.49 -7.62 -4.81
C THR A 32 -3.83 -7.83 -6.27
N GLY A 33 -4.50 -6.86 -6.91
CA GLY A 33 -4.87 -6.97 -8.33
C GLY A 33 -3.65 -7.09 -9.23
N ARG A 34 -2.66 -6.19 -9.06
CA ARG A 34 -1.46 -6.20 -9.90
C ARG A 34 -0.62 -7.47 -9.72
N CYS A 35 -0.41 -7.92 -8.49
CA CYS A 35 0.38 -9.12 -8.24
C CYS A 35 -0.38 -10.39 -8.60
N TRP A 36 -1.71 -10.36 -8.59
CA TRP A 36 -2.51 -11.42 -9.18
C TRP A 36 -2.22 -11.55 -10.67
N ASP A 37 -2.35 -10.45 -11.43
CA ASP A 37 -2.11 -10.43 -12.88
C ASP A 37 -0.68 -10.85 -13.26
N VAL A 38 0.30 -10.53 -12.42
CA VAL A 38 1.71 -10.88 -12.66
C VAL A 38 2.02 -12.34 -12.34
N CYS A 39 1.47 -12.87 -11.24
CA CYS A 39 1.89 -14.16 -10.70
C CYS A 39 0.97 -15.33 -11.08
N PHE A 40 -0.27 -15.06 -11.49
CA PHE A 40 -1.22 -16.09 -11.87
C PHE A 40 -1.40 -16.13 -13.39
N ALA A 41 -0.96 -17.21 -14.02
CA ALA A 41 -1.12 -17.43 -15.46
C ALA A 41 -2.51 -17.97 -15.85
N ASP A 42 -3.16 -18.72 -14.95
CA ASP A 42 -4.57 -19.15 -15.07
C ASP A 42 -5.36 -18.42 -13.98
N TYR A 43 -6.48 -17.80 -14.36
CA TYR A 43 -7.35 -17.06 -13.44
C TYR A 43 -8.13 -17.96 -12.49
N ARG A 44 -8.08 -19.29 -12.66
CA ARG A 44 -8.69 -20.24 -11.72
C ARG A 44 -7.88 -20.34 -10.43
N PRO A 45 -8.44 -19.92 -9.28
CA PRO A 45 -7.73 -20.00 -8.01
C PRO A 45 -7.53 -21.47 -7.60
N PRO A 46 -6.31 -21.92 -7.32
CA PRO A 46 -6.09 -23.25 -6.77
C PRO A 46 -6.59 -23.31 -5.32
N SER A 47 -6.94 -24.50 -4.83
CA SER A 47 -7.36 -24.71 -3.44
C SER A 47 -6.26 -24.36 -2.42
N LYS A 48 -5.00 -24.38 -2.85
CA LYS A 48 -3.83 -23.87 -2.13
C LYS A 48 -2.86 -23.26 -3.13
N MET A 49 -2.24 -22.16 -2.74
CA MET A 49 -1.17 -21.53 -3.53
C MET A 49 0.07 -22.42 -3.50
N ASP A 50 0.61 -22.75 -4.68
CA ASP A 50 1.87 -23.50 -4.77
C ASP A 50 3.07 -22.65 -4.35
N GLY A 51 4.21 -23.29 -4.07
CA GLY A 51 5.40 -22.58 -3.57
C GLY A 51 5.93 -21.53 -4.55
N LYS A 52 5.83 -21.77 -5.87
CA LYS A 52 6.31 -20.82 -6.89
C LYS A 52 5.46 -19.55 -6.90
N THR A 53 4.15 -19.73 -6.81
CA THR A 53 3.18 -18.63 -6.78
C THR A 53 3.31 -17.83 -5.49
N GLN A 54 3.50 -18.49 -4.34
CA GLN A 54 3.78 -17.82 -3.07
C GLN A 54 5.04 -16.95 -3.16
N THR A 55 6.14 -17.52 -3.66
CA THR A 55 7.40 -16.76 -3.87
C THR A 55 7.20 -15.61 -4.87
N CYS A 56 6.46 -15.82 -5.95
CA CYS A 56 6.15 -14.77 -6.91
C CYS A 56 5.39 -13.62 -6.26
N VAL A 57 4.31 -13.89 -5.52
CA VAL A 57 3.49 -12.85 -4.88
C VAL A 57 4.31 -12.05 -3.86
N GLN A 58 5.11 -12.72 -3.04
CA GLN A 58 6.03 -12.06 -2.09
C GLN A 58 7.01 -11.13 -2.81
N ASN A 59 7.65 -11.62 -3.88
CA ASN A 59 8.58 -10.81 -4.67
C ASN A 59 7.87 -9.65 -5.37
N CYS A 60 6.69 -9.89 -5.96
CA CYS A 60 5.91 -8.87 -6.65
C CYS A 60 5.55 -7.72 -5.72
N VAL A 61 5.01 -8.02 -4.53
CA VAL A 61 4.64 -7.00 -3.53
C VAL A 61 5.87 -6.19 -3.11
N ASN A 62 6.97 -6.86 -2.74
CA ASN A 62 8.20 -6.18 -2.32
C ASN A 62 8.76 -5.28 -3.44
N ARG A 63 8.83 -5.78 -4.68
CA ARG A 63 9.35 -5.01 -5.81
C ARG A 63 8.45 -3.82 -6.20
N MET A 64 7.13 -3.97 -6.10
CA MET A 64 6.20 -2.88 -6.37
C MET A 64 6.33 -1.76 -5.32
N ILE A 65 6.49 -2.11 -4.04
CA ILE A 65 6.73 -1.13 -2.98
C ILE A 65 8.09 -0.44 -3.18
N ASP A 66 9.16 -1.20 -3.44
CA ASP A 66 10.51 -0.67 -3.69
C ASP A 66 10.49 0.34 -4.86
N ALA A 67 9.86 -0.03 -5.97
CA ALA A 67 9.76 0.82 -7.16
C ALA A 67 8.91 2.07 -6.89
N SER A 68 7.80 1.93 -6.16
CA SER A 68 6.93 3.06 -5.80
C SER A 68 7.66 4.07 -4.92
N ASN A 69 8.40 3.59 -3.92
CA ASN A 69 9.21 4.45 -3.05
C ASN A 69 10.31 5.16 -3.83
N PHE A 70 11.04 4.42 -4.68
CA PHE A 70 12.07 5.00 -5.54
C PHE A 70 11.50 6.12 -6.43
N MET A 71 10.34 5.90 -7.04
CA MET A 71 9.68 6.91 -7.88
C MET A 71 9.27 8.14 -7.06
N VAL A 72 8.66 7.96 -5.89
CA VAL A 72 8.23 9.08 -5.03
C VAL A 72 9.44 9.90 -4.59
N GLU A 73 10.51 9.25 -4.13
CA GLU A 73 11.76 9.93 -3.75
C GLU A 73 12.37 10.70 -4.92
N HIS A 74 12.36 10.12 -6.12
CA HIS A 74 12.87 10.77 -7.31
C HIS A 74 12.04 12.00 -7.68
N LEU A 75 10.71 11.90 -7.65
CA LEU A 75 9.79 13.01 -7.92
C LEU A 75 9.96 14.14 -6.89
N GLN A 76 10.07 13.81 -5.60
CA GLN A 76 10.31 14.79 -4.55
C GLN A 76 11.63 15.55 -4.75
N LYS A 77 12.70 14.86 -5.17
CA LYS A 77 13.98 15.48 -5.49
C LYS A 77 13.87 16.44 -6.69
N MET A 78 13.08 16.08 -7.71
CA MET A 78 12.85 16.95 -8.87
C MET A 78 12.05 18.21 -8.51
N GLU A 79 10.98 18.08 -7.71
CA GLU A 79 10.20 19.22 -7.24
C GLU A 79 11.03 20.16 -6.34
N ALA A 80 11.90 19.62 -5.48
CA ALA A 80 12.83 20.41 -4.68
C ALA A 80 13.84 21.20 -5.55
N GLY A 81 14.30 20.62 -6.66
CA GLY A 81 15.18 21.30 -7.61
C GLY A 81 14.50 22.41 -8.40
N LYS A 82 13.19 22.30 -8.64
CA LYS A 82 12.38 23.27 -9.39
C LYS A 82 12.13 24.58 -8.63
N GLY A 83 12.26 24.58 -7.31
CA GLY A 83 12.20 25.78 -6.47
C GLY A 83 13.52 26.58 -6.39
N MET A 84 14.57 26.12 -7.08
CA MET A 84 15.93 26.71 -7.03
C MET A 84 16.39 27.29 -8.38
N ILE A 85 15.47 27.41 -9.34
CA ILE A 85 15.62 28.11 -10.63
C ILE A 85 14.65 29.28 -10.73
#